data_AF-A0A958C9N3-F1
#
_entry.id   AF-A0A958C9N3-F1
#
_cell.length_a   1.000
_cell.length_b   1.000
_cell.length_c   1.000
_cell.angle_alpha   90.00
_cell.angle_beta   90.00
_cell.angle_gamma   90.00
#
_symmetry.space_group_name_H-M   'P 1'
#
loop_
_entity.id
_entity.type
_entity.pdbx_description
1 polymer ?
#
loop_
_entity_poly.entity_id
_entity_poly.type
_entity_poly.pdbx_seq_one_letter_code
_entity_poly.pdbx_strand_id
1 'polypeptide(L)'
;EELWPPGAGWQRHNADIEKLDRYANWFLEPGEDGLEAFIQASQRAQAAGLQILIEHVRRRKGLTGGLAVWQWNEPWPSICWSVIDYFGRQKLAYETLR
;
A
#
# COMPACT_ATOMS: atom_id res chain seq x y z
N GLU A 1 2.00 -15.59 17.55
CA GLU A 1 1.60 -15.14 16.21
C GLU A 1 2.85 -14.87 15.41
N GLU A 2 2.92 -15.42 14.20
CA GLU A 2 4.02 -15.17 13.27
C GLU A 2 3.85 -13.76 12.69
N LEU A 3 4.60 -12.79 13.23
CA LEU A 3 4.53 -11.39 12.81
C LEU A 3 5.65 -11.02 11.83
N TRP A 4 6.84 -11.59 11.99
CA TRP A 4 7.99 -11.33 11.13
C TRP A 4 8.99 -12.49 11.20
N PRO A 5 9.57 -12.95 10.06
CA PRO A 5 9.30 -12.53 8.68
C PRO A 5 7.89 -12.93 8.18
N PRO A 6 7.46 -12.48 6.98
CA PRO A 6 6.19 -12.89 6.39
C PRO A 6 6.08 -14.41 6.26
N GLY A 7 4.94 -14.97 6.64
CA GLY A 7 4.72 -16.41 6.60
C GLY A 7 3.26 -16.81 6.38
N ALA A 8 2.85 -17.97 6.89
CA ALA A 8 1.53 -18.52 6.63
C ALA A 8 0.42 -17.64 7.24
N GLY A 9 0.69 -16.93 8.33
CA GLY A 9 -0.24 -15.95 8.90
C GLY A 9 -0.58 -14.83 7.90
N TRP A 10 0.41 -14.32 7.19
CA TRP A 10 0.25 -13.24 6.23
C TRP A 10 -0.57 -13.65 5.00
N GLN A 11 -0.31 -14.85 4.47
CA GLN A 11 -1.07 -15.40 3.35
C GLN A 11 -2.55 -15.60 3.71
N ARG A 12 -2.84 -16.01 4.95
CA ARG A 12 -4.23 -16.09 5.45
C ARG A 12 -4.91 -14.73 5.52
N HIS A 13 -4.16 -13.64 5.59
CA HIS A 13 -4.64 -12.27 5.49
C HIS A 13 -4.45 -11.68 4.08
N ASN A 14 -4.40 -12.53 3.04
CA ASN A 14 -4.33 -12.15 1.63
C ASN A 14 -3.06 -11.38 1.23
N ALA A 15 -1.99 -11.48 2.00
CA ALA A 15 -0.72 -10.85 1.65
C ALA A 15 -0.12 -11.50 0.41
N ASP A 16 0.13 -10.69 -0.62
CA ASP A 16 0.96 -11.04 -1.76
C ASP A 16 2.42 -10.74 -1.42
N ILE A 17 3.10 -11.72 -0.83
CA ILE A 17 4.45 -11.56 -0.25
C ILE A 17 5.46 -11.14 -1.32
N GLU A 18 5.44 -11.76 -2.50
CA GLU A 18 6.37 -11.43 -3.59
C GLU A 18 6.19 -9.98 -4.06
N LYS A 19 4.93 -9.52 -4.18
CA LYS A 19 4.62 -8.14 -4.56
C LYS A 19 5.04 -7.15 -3.47
N LEU A 20 4.76 -7.47 -2.20
CA LEU A 20 5.12 -6.63 -1.07
C LEU A 20 6.64 -6.49 -0.99
N ASP A 21 7.39 -7.59 -1.05
CA ASP A 21 8.86 -7.55 -1.02
C ASP A 21 9.41 -6.72 -2.18
N ARG A 22 8.93 -6.98 -3.42
CA ARG A 22 9.40 -6.25 -4.61
C ARG A 22 9.25 -4.74 -4.46
N TYR A 23 8.10 -4.27 -3.98
CA TYR A 23 7.84 -2.83 -3.90
C TYR A 23 8.36 -2.19 -2.61
N ALA A 24 8.28 -2.88 -1.47
CA ALA A 24 8.78 -2.37 -0.20
C ALA A 24 10.30 -2.22 -0.21
N ASN A 25 11.04 -3.17 -0.79
CA ASN A 25 12.51 -3.12 -0.83
C ASN A 25 13.06 -1.89 -1.55
N TRP A 26 12.32 -1.29 -2.49
CA TRP A 26 12.72 -0.04 -3.14
C TRP A 26 12.65 1.17 -2.20
N PHE A 27 11.84 1.08 -1.15
CA PHE A 27 11.59 2.15 -0.18
C PHE A 27 12.23 1.86 1.18
N LEU A 28 13.11 0.85 1.29
CA LEU A 28 13.91 0.61 2.49
C LEU A 28 15.23 1.39 2.38
N GLU A 29 15.53 2.19 3.40
CA GLU A 29 16.81 2.89 3.50
C GLU A 29 17.89 2.01 4.14
N PRO A 30 19.19 2.29 3.92
CA PRO A 30 20.27 1.56 4.58
C PRO A 30 20.14 1.60 6.11
N GLY A 31 20.02 0.42 6.72
CA GLY A 31 19.84 0.27 8.17
C GLY A 31 18.39 0.18 8.63
N GLU A 32 17.40 0.30 7.73
CA GLU A 32 16.02 -0.05 8.03
C GLU A 32 15.81 -1.56 7.91
N ASP A 33 15.45 -2.21 9.01
CA ASP A 33 15.14 -3.64 9.05
C ASP A 33 13.95 -3.97 9.96
N GLY A 34 13.45 -5.20 9.85
CA GLY A 34 12.35 -5.68 10.67
C GLY A 34 10.96 -5.27 10.18
N LEU A 35 9.96 -5.65 10.98
CA LEU A 35 8.54 -5.52 10.64
C LEU A 35 8.12 -4.07 10.42
N GLU A 36 8.49 -3.16 11.34
CA GLU A 36 8.05 -1.77 11.29
C GLU A 36 8.59 -1.08 10.04
N ALA A 37 9.89 -1.26 9.75
CA ALA A 37 10.50 -0.76 8.53
C ALA A 37 9.77 -1.25 7.27
N PHE A 38 9.43 -2.55 7.22
CA PHE A 38 8.71 -3.13 6.09
C PHE A 38 7.28 -2.58 5.94
N ILE A 39 6.57 -2.36 7.05
CA ILE A 39 5.24 -1.73 7.04
C ILE A 39 5.34 -0.31 6.48
N GLN A 40 6.30 0.50 6.97
CA GLN A 40 6.49 1.86 6.49
C GLN A 40 6.88 1.88 5.01
N ALA A 41 7.84 1.05 4.60
CA ALA A 41 8.30 0.97 3.22
C ALA A 41 7.18 0.54 2.25
N SER A 42 6.40 -0.48 2.59
CA SER A 42 5.26 -0.92 1.76
C SER A 42 4.17 0.15 1.66
N GLN A 43 3.87 0.88 2.73
CA GLN A 43 2.92 2.00 2.69
C GLN A 43 3.44 3.19 1.88
N ARG A 44 4.74 3.53 2.00
CA ARG A 44 5.41 4.55 1.14
C ARG A 44 5.31 4.16 -0.33
N ALA A 45 5.55 2.88 -0.65
CA ALA A 45 5.45 2.37 -2.01
C ALA A 45 4.04 2.50 -2.59
N GLN A 46 3.00 2.15 -1.82
CA GLN A 46 1.61 2.31 -2.23
C GLN A 46 1.27 3.80 -2.49
N ALA A 47 1.64 4.68 -1.56
CA ALA A 47 1.38 6.11 -1.66
C ALA A 47 2.04 6.73 -2.90
N ALA A 48 3.32 6.43 -3.12
CA ALA A 48 4.05 6.92 -4.29
C ALA A 48 3.43 6.43 -5.61
N GLY A 49 3.05 5.15 -5.68
CA GLY A 49 2.39 4.59 -6.87
C GLY A 49 1.07 5.29 -7.20
N LEU A 50 0.23 5.54 -6.19
CA LEU A 50 -1.01 6.29 -6.36
C LEU A 50 -0.75 7.74 -6.78
N GLN A 51 0.23 8.41 -6.18
CA GLN A 51 0.57 9.79 -6.51
C GLN A 51 0.92 9.92 -7.98
N ILE A 52 1.81 9.06 -8.48
CA ILE A 52 2.23 9.05 -9.88
C ILE A 52 1.02 8.86 -10.81
N LEU A 53 0.14 7.90 -10.51
CA LEU A 53 -1.05 7.62 -11.32
C LEU A 53 -2.02 8.81 -11.31
N ILE A 54 -2.32 9.37 -10.14
CA ILE A 54 -3.24 10.50 -9.98
C ILE A 54 -2.72 11.71 -10.74
N GLU A 55 -1.45 12.07 -10.55
CA GLU A 55 -0.86 13.20 -11.25
C GLU A 55 -0.83 12.98 -12.77
N HIS A 56 -0.51 11.76 -13.23
CA HIS A 56 -0.53 11.42 -14.65
C HIS A 56 -1.91 11.63 -15.26
N VAL A 57 -2.96 11.11 -14.61
CA VAL A 57 -4.34 11.26 -15.09
C VAL A 57 -4.76 12.73 -15.07
N ARG A 58 -4.42 13.49 -14.02
CA ARG A 58 -4.76 14.92 -13.91
C ARG A 58 -4.07 15.79 -14.98
N ARG A 59 -2.82 15.49 -15.34
CA ARG A 59 -2.10 16.17 -16.42
C ARG A 59 -2.74 15.95 -17.80
N ARG A 60 -3.52 14.87 -17.95
CA ARG A 60 -4.24 14.50 -19.18
C ARG A 60 -5.70 14.94 -19.20
N LYS A 61 -6.07 15.94 -18.39
CA LYS A 61 -7.42 16.51 -18.35
C LYS A 61 -7.90 16.84 -19.78
N GLY A 62 -9.11 16.38 -20.11
CA GLY A 62 -9.69 16.50 -21.46
C GLY A 62 -9.49 15.27 -22.35
N LEU A 63 -8.50 14.42 -22.03
CA LEU A 63 -8.36 13.06 -22.58
C LEU A 63 -8.82 11.99 -21.59
N THR A 64 -8.71 12.28 -20.29
CA THR A 64 -9.17 11.45 -19.19
C THR A 64 -10.31 12.14 -18.44
N GLY A 65 -11.39 11.39 -18.16
CA GLY A 65 -12.59 11.89 -17.47
C GLY A 65 -12.61 11.68 -15.96
N GLY A 66 -11.69 10.87 -15.42
CA GLY A 66 -11.61 10.55 -14.00
C GLY A 66 -10.69 9.38 -13.71
N LEU A 67 -10.49 9.10 -12.42
CA LEU A 67 -9.72 7.97 -11.90
C LEU A 67 -10.47 7.40 -10.70
N ALA A 68 -10.70 6.08 -10.70
CA ALA A 68 -11.19 5.34 -9.55
C ALA A 68 -10.06 4.47 -9.00
N VAL A 69 -9.70 4.68 -7.73
CA VAL A 69 -8.60 3.95 -7.09
C VAL A 69 -9.11 2.64 -6.49
N TRP A 70 -8.44 1.54 -6.83
CA TRP A 70 -8.56 0.28 -6.09
C TRP A 70 -7.58 0.31 -4.91
N GLN A 71 -8.03 0.30 -3.65
CA GLN A 71 -9.42 0.29 -3.17
C GLN A 71 -9.59 1.21 -1.95
N TRP A 72 -10.84 1.54 -1.62
CA TRP A 72 -11.15 2.45 -0.53
C TRP A 72 -10.93 1.81 0.85
N ASN A 73 -11.61 0.70 1.15
CA ASN A 73 -11.66 0.06 2.47
C ASN A 73 -11.63 -1.48 2.40
N GLU A 74 -11.63 -2.12 3.58
CA GLU A 74 -11.69 -3.58 3.75
C GLU A 74 -12.90 -4.04 4.57
N PRO A 75 -13.47 -5.24 4.29
CA PRO A 75 -14.51 -5.86 5.11
C PRO A 75 -13.98 -6.76 6.24
N TRP A 76 -12.65 -6.99 6.31
CA TRP A 76 -11.98 -7.82 7.34
C TRP A 76 -10.49 -7.45 7.44
N PRO A 77 -9.77 -7.83 8.51
CA PRO A 77 -8.33 -7.56 8.62
C PRO A 77 -7.56 -8.24 7.49
N SER A 78 -7.05 -7.46 6.54
CA SER A 78 -6.45 -7.95 5.29
C SER A 78 -5.27 -7.06 4.89
N ILE A 79 -4.25 -7.68 4.30
CA ILE A 79 -3.06 -7.01 3.75
C ILE A 79 -3.28 -6.84 2.24
N CYS A 80 -3.65 -5.63 1.84
CA CYS A 80 -4.20 -5.34 0.51
C CYS A 80 -4.06 -3.86 0.12
N TRP A 81 -4.66 -3.50 -1.03
CA TRP A 81 -4.63 -2.16 -1.63
C TRP A 81 -5.52 -1.11 -0.97
N SER A 82 -6.22 -1.41 0.13
CA SER A 82 -7.08 -0.42 0.76
C SER A 82 -6.30 0.79 1.26
N VAL A 83 -6.90 1.98 1.20
CA VAL A 83 -6.34 3.20 1.82
C VAL A 83 -6.87 3.41 3.24
N ILE A 84 -7.97 2.76 3.59
CA ILE A 84 -8.50 2.66 4.96
C ILE A 84 -8.53 1.17 5.34
N ASP A 85 -7.98 0.82 6.49
CA ASP A 85 -8.01 -0.56 6.99
C ASP A 85 -9.39 -0.94 7.58
N TYR A 86 -9.55 -2.22 7.94
CA TYR A 86 -10.78 -2.73 8.53
C TYR A 86 -11.19 -2.02 9.83
N PHE A 87 -10.23 -1.50 10.58
CA PHE A 87 -10.46 -0.80 11.84
C PHE A 87 -10.69 0.70 11.65
N GLY A 88 -10.82 1.17 10.41
CA GLY A 88 -11.04 2.58 10.08
C GLY A 88 -9.79 3.45 10.15
N ARG A 89 -8.60 2.85 10.22
CA ARG A 89 -7.33 3.60 10.26
C ARG A 89 -6.91 3.97 8.85
N GLN A 90 -6.48 5.22 8.68
CA GLN A 90 -5.95 5.71 7.41
C GLN A 90 -4.53 5.18 7.21
N LYS A 91 -4.26 4.58 6.06
CA LYS A 91 -2.89 4.28 5.60
C LYS A 91 -2.27 5.52 4.97
N LEU A 92 -0.95 5.55 4.83
CA LEU A 92 -0.23 6.68 4.22
C LEU A 92 -0.80 7.07 2.83
N ALA A 93 -1.19 6.07 2.03
CA ALA A 93 -1.79 6.26 0.72
C ALA A 93 -3.11 7.07 0.72
N TYR A 94 -3.81 7.18 1.86
CA TYR A 94 -4.99 8.02 2.00
C TYR A 94 -4.67 9.50 1.82
N GLU A 95 -3.52 9.95 2.31
CA GLU A 95 -3.09 11.36 2.22
C GLU A 95 -2.90 11.78 0.76
N THR A 96 -2.42 10.87 -0.09
CA THR A 96 -2.25 11.08 -1.52
C THR A 96 -3.58 11.33 -2.27
N LEU A 97 -4.71 10.94 -1.68
CA LEU A 97 -6.03 11.14 -2.28
C LEU A 97 -6.67 12.49 -1.92
N ARG A 98 -6.10 13.24 -0.97
CA ARG A 98 -6.61 14.55 -0.51
C ARG A 98 -6.19 15.68 -1.44
#